data_AF-A0A925RJ08-F1
#
_entry.id   AF-A0A925RJ08-F1
#
_cell.length_a   1.000
_cell.length_b   1.000
_cell.length_c   1.000
_cell.angle_alpha   90.00
_cell.angle_beta   90.00
_cell.angle_gamma   90.00
#
_symmetry.space_group_name_H-M   'P 1'
#
loop_
_entity.id
_entity.type
_entity.pdbx_description
1 polymer ?
#
loop_
_entity_poly.entity_id
_entity_poly.type
_entity_poly.pdbx_seq_one_letter_code
_entity_poly.pdbx_strand_id
1 'polypeptide(L)'
;MSDRAYDIVLYGASGFVGKQTVQYFATHTSHAQVRWALAGRNRQKLEAVRDEVGVTVDVLVADSQDQQAIDAIVSQTQVLLTTAGPFALYGNALVDACVRFKTHYVDITGETPWIRTLIDRYHAQAAADGTRI
;
A
#
# COMPACT_ATOMS: atom_id res chain seq x y z
N MET A 1 -9.26 18.37 -4.58
CA MET A 1 -8.82 17.40 -3.54
C MET A 1 -9.53 16.10 -3.85
N SER A 2 -8.84 14.95 -3.84
CA SER A 2 -9.48 13.69 -4.24
C SER A 2 -10.40 13.20 -3.11
N ASP A 3 -11.56 12.67 -3.49
CA ASP A 3 -12.62 12.17 -2.57
C ASP A 3 -12.26 10.81 -1.93
N ARG A 4 -10.96 10.48 -1.87
CA ARG A 4 -10.46 9.21 -1.34
C ARG A 4 -10.40 9.30 0.18
N ALA A 5 -10.74 8.19 0.86
CA ALA A 5 -10.73 8.11 2.32
C ALA A 5 -9.31 8.24 2.90
N TYR A 6 -8.32 7.66 2.21
CA TYR A 6 -6.94 7.62 2.65
C TYR A 6 -5.99 8.31 1.68
N ASP A 7 -5.08 9.09 2.23
CA ASP A 7 -3.95 9.66 1.50
C ASP A 7 -2.89 8.57 1.29
N ILE A 8 -2.63 7.75 2.32
CA ILE A 8 -1.66 6.65 2.26
C ILE A 8 -2.22 5.39 2.91
N VAL A 9 -2.08 4.24 2.25
CA VAL A 9 -2.27 2.94 2.90
C VAL A 9 -0.95 2.18 2.89
N LEU A 10 -0.51 1.72 4.08
CA LEU A 10 0.69 0.94 4.27
C LEU A 10 0.38 -0.56 4.22
N TYR A 11 0.60 -1.18 3.06
CA TYR A 11 0.41 -2.62 2.87
C TYR A 11 1.65 -3.42 3.28
N GLY A 12 1.47 -4.45 4.11
CA GLY A 12 2.58 -5.16 4.75
C GLY A 12 3.05 -4.54 6.07
N ALA A 13 2.19 -3.74 6.72
CA ALA A 13 2.50 -3.01 7.94
C ALA A 13 2.97 -3.89 9.12
N SER A 14 2.58 -5.17 9.14
CA SER A 14 3.01 -6.10 10.20
C SER A 14 4.38 -6.76 9.96
N GLY A 15 5.02 -6.48 8.81
CA GLY A 15 6.35 -7.00 8.48
C GLY A 15 7.47 -6.25 9.19
N PHE A 16 8.72 -6.71 9.04
CA PHE A 16 9.87 -6.09 9.69
C PHE A 16 10.08 -4.63 9.28
N VAL A 17 10.08 -4.34 7.98
CA VAL A 17 10.16 -2.95 7.48
C VAL A 17 8.86 -2.21 7.73
N GLY A 18 7.71 -2.88 7.54
CA GLY A 18 6.40 -2.30 7.80
C GLY A 18 6.27 -1.70 9.19
N LYS A 19 6.67 -2.42 10.24
CA LYS A 19 6.67 -1.93 11.63
C LYS A 19 7.49 -0.64 11.80
N GLN A 20 8.68 -0.59 11.19
CA GLN A 20 9.53 0.62 11.24
C GLN A 20 8.88 1.78 10.49
N THR A 21 8.19 1.52 9.37
CA THR A 21 7.42 2.53 8.65
C THR A 21 6.24 3.04 9.50
N VAL A 22 5.52 2.16 10.22
CA VAL A 22 4.47 2.58 11.17
C VAL A 22 5.04 3.51 12.24
N GLN A 23 6.17 3.14 12.86
CA GLN A 23 6.85 3.97 13.88
C GLN A 23 7.29 5.32 13.32
N TYR A 24 7.84 5.32 12.10
CA TYR A 24 8.24 6.55 11.43
C TYR A 24 7.05 7.49 11.23
N PHE A 25 5.93 6.96 10.72
CA PHE A 25 4.70 7.72 10.55
C PHE A 25 4.19 8.24 11.90
N ALA A 26 4.12 7.39 12.92
CA ALA A 26 3.69 7.80 14.27
C ALA A 26 4.49 8.99 14.84
N THR A 27 5.77 9.07 14.49
CA THR A 27 6.69 10.12 15.01
C THR A 27 6.67 11.39 14.17
N HIS A 28 6.48 11.27 12.85
CA HIS A 28 6.71 12.37 11.90
C HIS A 28 5.44 12.87 11.21
N THR A 29 4.29 12.23 11.43
CA THR A 29 3.01 12.70 10.94
C THR A 29 1.95 12.65 12.03
N SER A 30 0.94 13.49 11.88
CA SER A 30 -0.31 13.41 12.62
C SER A 30 -1.44 13.05 11.65
N HIS A 31 -2.53 12.48 12.17
CA HIS A 31 -3.73 12.19 11.37
C HIS A 31 -4.33 13.44 10.70
N ALA A 32 -4.10 14.62 11.28
CA ALA A 32 -4.50 15.90 10.69
C ALA A 32 -3.67 16.29 9.46
N GLN A 33 -2.47 15.73 9.31
CA GLN A 33 -1.58 15.96 8.17
C GLN A 33 -1.72 14.90 7.08
N VAL A 34 -1.84 13.62 7.49
CA VAL A 34 -1.97 12.48 6.56
C VAL A 34 -3.01 11.52 7.10
N ARG A 35 -4.06 11.26 6.33
CA ARG A 35 -5.05 10.21 6.64
C ARG A 35 -4.50 8.88 6.14
N TRP A 36 -4.07 8.01 7.05
CA TRP A 36 -3.45 6.75 6.69
C TRP A 36 -4.04 5.56 7.43
N ALA A 37 -3.82 4.36 6.87
CA ALA A 37 -4.27 3.09 7.42
C ALA A 37 -3.20 2.00 7.28
N LEU A 38 -3.29 0.99 8.14
CA LEU A 38 -2.47 -0.22 8.07
C LEU A 38 -3.19 -1.28 7.25
N ALA A 39 -2.48 -1.92 6.33
CA ALA A 39 -3.03 -3.00 5.52
C ALA A 39 -2.15 -4.25 5.50
N GLY A 40 -2.80 -5.40 5.32
CA GLY A 40 -2.16 -6.69 5.13
C GLY A 40 -3.11 -7.85 5.38
N ARG A 41 -2.59 -9.08 5.28
CA ARG A 41 -3.41 -10.29 5.31
C ARG A 41 -3.88 -10.75 6.69
N ASN A 42 -3.29 -10.27 7.78
CA ASN A 42 -3.58 -10.76 9.13
C ASN A 42 -3.97 -9.61 10.07
N ARG A 43 -5.28 -9.51 10.36
CA ARG A 43 -5.86 -8.49 11.24
C ARG A 43 -5.18 -8.40 12.60
N GLN A 44 -5.05 -9.54 13.28
CA GLN A 44 -4.49 -9.59 14.64
C GLN A 44 -3.06 -9.05 14.69
N LYS A 45 -2.23 -9.37 13.69
CA LYS A 45 -0.85 -8.85 13.61
C LYS A 45 -0.82 -7.35 13.32
N LEU A 46 -1.75 -6.83 12.53
CA LEU A 46 -1.85 -5.39 12.25
C LEU A 46 -2.29 -4.62 13.49
N GLU A 47 -3.31 -5.12 14.19
CA GLU A 47 -3.80 -4.55 15.45
C GLU A 47 -2.70 -4.58 16.52
N ALA A 48 -1.97 -5.68 16.65
CA ALA A 48 -0.83 -5.76 17.56
C ALA A 48 0.23 -4.68 17.26
N VAL A 49 0.53 -4.40 16.00
CA VAL A 49 1.48 -3.34 15.63
C VAL A 49 0.92 -1.95 15.91
N ARG A 50 -0.35 -1.71 15.58
CA ARG A 50 -1.04 -0.45 15.89
C ARG A 50 -0.96 -0.14 17.39
N ASP A 51 -1.27 -1.15 18.21
CA ASP A 51 -1.32 -1.03 19.67
C ASP A 51 0.09 -0.91 20.27
N GLU A 52 1.07 -1.67 19.76
CA GLU A 52 2.49 -1.60 20.15
C GLU A 52 3.08 -0.20 19.90
N VAL A 53 2.76 0.41 18.77
CA VAL A 53 3.24 1.76 18.40
C VAL A 53 2.40 2.87 19.03
N GLY A 54 1.17 2.57 19.49
CA GLY A 54 0.28 3.54 20.13
C GLY A 54 -0.40 4.51 19.16
N VAL A 55 -0.65 4.08 17.91
CA VAL A 55 -1.34 4.89 16.90
C VAL A 55 -2.83 4.55 16.81
N THR A 56 -3.67 5.53 16.50
CA THR A 56 -5.12 5.31 16.29
C THR A 56 -5.44 5.45 14.81
N VAL A 57 -5.19 4.38 14.04
CA VAL A 57 -5.36 4.28 12.58
C VAL A 57 -6.27 3.10 12.24
N ASP A 58 -6.89 3.15 11.06
CA ASP A 58 -7.70 2.04 10.55
C ASP A 58 -6.84 0.81 10.21
N VAL A 59 -7.43 -0.37 10.35
CA VAL A 59 -6.83 -1.66 9.98
C VAL A 59 -7.65 -2.32 8.88
N LEU A 60 -7.06 -2.36 7.68
CA LEU A 60 -7.63 -2.92 6.46
C LEU A 60 -7.04 -4.30 6.19
N VAL A 61 -7.88 -5.28 5.88
CA VAL A 61 -7.42 -6.65 5.62
C VAL A 61 -7.59 -6.96 4.14
N ALA A 62 -6.48 -7.33 3.51
CA ALA A 62 -6.49 -7.92 2.18
C ALA A 62 -5.31 -8.89 2.07
N ASP A 63 -5.57 -10.07 1.54
CA ASP A 63 -4.50 -10.96 1.07
C ASP A 63 -4.13 -10.58 -0.37
N SER A 64 -2.87 -10.76 -0.74
CA SER A 64 -2.38 -10.50 -2.11
C SER A 64 -3.07 -11.37 -3.17
N GLN A 65 -3.71 -12.46 -2.76
CA GLN A 65 -4.46 -13.36 -3.63
C GLN A 65 -5.97 -13.03 -3.71
N ASP A 66 -6.45 -12.08 -2.90
CA ASP A 66 -7.85 -11.65 -2.89
C ASP A 66 -8.00 -10.32 -3.64
N GLN A 67 -8.31 -10.43 -4.94
CA GLN A 67 -8.46 -9.26 -5.79
C GLN A 67 -9.59 -8.33 -5.34
N GLN A 68 -10.67 -8.86 -4.77
CA GLN A 68 -11.80 -8.05 -4.33
C GLN A 68 -11.41 -7.20 -3.10
N ALA A 69 -10.70 -7.80 -2.15
CA ALA A 69 -10.18 -7.08 -0.99
C ALA A 69 -9.12 -6.05 -1.39
N ILE A 70 -8.24 -6.38 -2.34
CA ILE A 70 -7.26 -5.42 -2.89
C ILE A 70 -7.98 -4.23 -3.52
N ASP A 71 -8.94 -4.47 -4.41
CA ASP A 71 -9.69 -3.43 -5.11
C ASP A 71 -10.43 -2.50 -4.12
N ALA A 72 -11.00 -3.08 -3.06
CA ALA A 72 -11.67 -2.32 -2.00
C ALA A 72 -10.70 -1.37 -1.26
N ILE A 73 -9.45 -1.78 -1.02
CA ILE A 73 -8.44 -0.91 -0.39
C ILE A 73 -7.93 0.14 -1.38
N VAL A 74 -7.56 -0.28 -2.59
CA VAL A 74 -6.92 0.60 -3.57
C VAL A 74 -7.88 1.70 -4.03
N SER A 75 -9.15 1.37 -4.28
CA SER A 75 -10.17 2.34 -4.74
C SER A 75 -10.49 3.47 -3.74
N GLN A 76 -10.03 3.40 -2.50
CA GLN A 76 -10.20 4.46 -1.51
C GLN A 76 -8.88 5.12 -1.09
N THR A 77 -7.80 4.86 -1.84
CA THR A 77 -6.42 5.25 -1.49
C THR A 77 -5.81 6.16 -2.57
N GLN A 78 -5.10 7.22 -2.17
CA GLN A 78 -4.30 8.03 -3.10
C GLN A 78 -2.93 7.41 -3.38
N VAL A 79 -2.22 6.93 -2.35
CA VAL A 79 -0.93 6.23 -2.47
C VAL A 79 -0.95 4.91 -1.72
N LEU A 80 -0.73 3.80 -2.41
CA LEU A 80 -0.47 2.50 -1.80
C LEU A 80 1.04 2.32 -1.64
N LEU A 81 1.51 2.32 -0.39
CA LEU A 81 2.90 2.04 -0.03
C LEU A 81 2.98 0.58 0.42
N THR A 82 3.79 -0.24 -0.24
CA THR A 82 3.95 -1.65 0.16
C THR A 82 5.36 -1.99 0.64
N THR A 83 5.40 -2.75 1.74
CA THR A 83 6.60 -3.39 2.29
C THR A 83 6.45 -4.92 2.31
N ALA A 84 5.52 -5.47 1.52
CA ALA A 84 5.17 -6.89 1.51
C ALA A 84 5.84 -7.62 0.32
N GLY A 85 7.06 -8.11 0.54
CA GLY A 85 7.77 -8.99 -0.40
C GLY A 85 7.57 -10.49 -0.13
N PRO A 86 8.03 -11.38 -1.04
CA PRO A 86 8.66 -11.08 -2.33
C PRO A 86 7.67 -10.46 -3.33
N PHE A 87 8.08 -9.41 -4.01
CA PHE A 87 7.18 -8.56 -4.78
C PHE A 87 6.77 -9.19 -6.09
N ALA A 88 7.65 -9.94 -6.76
CA ALA A 88 7.30 -10.70 -7.95
C ALA A 88 6.16 -11.71 -7.71
N LEU A 89 6.02 -12.18 -6.47
CA LEU A 89 4.97 -13.13 -6.08
C LEU A 89 3.67 -12.44 -5.67
N TYR A 90 3.75 -11.35 -4.90
CA TYR A 90 2.58 -10.76 -4.23
C TYR A 90 2.18 -9.37 -4.74
N GLY A 91 3.05 -8.71 -5.53
CA GLY A 91 2.89 -7.33 -5.94
C GLY A 91 2.06 -7.11 -7.20
N ASN A 92 1.96 -8.11 -8.09
CA ASN A 92 1.31 -7.93 -9.40
C ASN A 92 -0.14 -7.45 -9.29
N ALA A 93 -0.95 -8.08 -8.43
CA ALA A 93 -2.35 -7.73 -8.23
C ALA A 93 -2.54 -6.33 -7.62
N LEU A 94 -1.59 -5.91 -6.77
CA LEU A 94 -1.60 -4.58 -6.14
C LEU A 94 -1.28 -3.49 -7.19
N VAL A 95 -0.25 -3.70 -8.01
CA VAL A 95 0.13 -2.74 -9.07
C VAL A 95 -0.97 -2.65 -10.13
N ASP A 96 -1.52 -3.79 -10.57
CA ASP A 96 -2.64 -3.82 -11.51
C ASP A 96 -3.84 -3.00 -10.99
N ALA A 97 -4.25 -3.24 -9.75
CA ALA A 97 -5.32 -2.46 -9.12
C ALA A 97 -4.97 -0.96 -9.04
N CYS A 98 -3.74 -0.62 -8.68
CA CYS A 98 -3.30 0.78 -8.60
C CYS A 98 -3.44 1.49 -9.94
N VAL A 99 -3.07 0.83 -11.04
CA VAL A 99 -3.25 1.37 -12.39
C VAL A 99 -4.74 1.53 -12.73
N ARG A 100 -5.56 0.49 -12.48
CA ARG A 100 -7.01 0.53 -12.78
C ARG A 100 -7.75 1.62 -12.01
N PHE A 101 -7.43 1.80 -10.73
CA PHE A 101 -8.09 2.79 -9.87
C PHE A 101 -7.39 4.14 -9.84
N LYS A 102 -6.31 4.33 -10.59
CA LYS A 102 -5.51 5.56 -10.63
C LYS A 102 -4.99 5.96 -9.25
N THR A 103 -4.51 4.97 -8.52
CA THR A 103 -3.85 5.10 -7.21
C THR A 103 -2.35 5.02 -7.42
N HIS A 104 -1.58 5.92 -6.81
CA HIS A 104 -0.12 5.85 -6.89
C HIS A 104 0.39 4.61 -6.14
N TYR A 105 1.46 4.02 -6.66
CA TYR A 105 2.10 2.85 -6.07
C TYR A 105 3.56 3.18 -5.74
N VAL A 106 4.02 2.69 -4.59
CA VAL A 106 5.43 2.73 -4.22
C VAL A 106 5.78 1.52 -3.36
N ASP A 107 6.97 0.98 -3.58
CA ASP A 107 7.50 -0.13 -2.82
C ASP A 107 9.00 0.05 -2.50
N ILE A 108 9.56 -0.93 -1.79
CA ILE A 108 10.98 -0.98 -1.43
C ILE A 108 11.74 -2.07 -2.21
N THR A 109 11.19 -2.53 -3.33
CA THR A 109 11.70 -3.71 -4.05
C THR A 109 13.04 -3.41 -4.71
N GLY A 110 13.92 -4.41 -4.71
CA GLY A 110 15.12 -4.46 -5.54
C GLY A 110 15.00 -5.44 -6.72
N GLU A 111 13.81 -6.00 -6.96
CA GLU A 111 13.58 -7.10 -7.91
C GLU A 111 13.52 -6.58 -9.35
N THR A 112 14.69 -6.19 -9.91
CA THR A 112 14.80 -5.53 -11.22
C THR A 112 14.12 -6.25 -12.39
N PRO A 113 14.13 -7.59 -12.51
CA PRO A 113 13.39 -8.26 -13.59
C PRO A 113 11.89 -8.03 -13.45
N TRP A 114 11.35 -8.08 -12.23
CA TRP A 114 9.94 -7.83 -11.98
C TRP A 114 9.56 -6.38 -12.27
N ILE A 115 10.35 -5.41 -11.78
CA ILE A 115 10.18 -3.98 -12.10
C ILE A 115 10.12 -3.78 -13.62
N ARG A 116 11.02 -4.40 -14.39
CA ARG A 116 11.00 -4.29 -15.85
C ARG A 116 9.66 -4.77 -16.42
N THR A 117 9.14 -5.90 -15.93
CA THR A 117 7.84 -6.40 -16.39
C THR A 117 6.68 -5.45 -16.06
N LEU A 118 6.74 -4.70 -14.96
CA LEU A 118 5.73 -3.70 -14.63
C LEU A 118 5.83 -2.49 -15.57
N ILE A 119 7.04 -2.03 -15.87
CA ILE A 119 7.27 -0.95 -16.84
C ILE A 119 6.67 -1.34 -18.19
N ASP A 120 6.96 -2.55 -18.67
CA ASP A 120 6.45 -3.07 -19.95
C ASP A 120 4.92 -3.11 -19.99
N ARG A 121 4.27 -3.50 -18.90
CA ARG A 121 2.81 -3.65 -18.85
C ARG A 121 2.07 -2.35 -18.61
N TYR A 122 2.59 -1.48 -17.76
CA TYR A 122 1.78 -0.43 -17.14
C TYR A 122 2.29 1.00 -17.35
N HIS A 123 3.58 1.20 -17.71
CA HIS A 123 4.17 2.54 -17.74
C HIS A 123 3.39 3.51 -18.65
N ALA A 124 3.06 3.09 -19.87
CA ALA A 124 2.37 3.94 -20.84
C ALA A 124 0.97 4.36 -20.33
N GLN A 125 0.20 3.41 -19.79
CA GLN A 125 -1.14 3.68 -19.27
C GLN A 125 -1.07 4.58 -18.01
N ALA A 126 -0.18 4.25 -17.07
CA ALA A 126 -0.02 5.01 -15.84
C ALA A 126 0.39 6.46 -16.14
N ALA A 127 1.34 6.67 -17.06
CA ALA A 127 1.75 8.01 -17.49
C ALA A 127 0.60 8.79 -18.14
N ALA A 128 -0.20 8.17 -19.00
CA ALA A 128 -1.35 8.80 -19.63
C ALA A 128 -2.43 9.21 -18.62
N ASP A 129 -2.62 8.41 -17.56
CA ASP A 129 -3.59 8.67 -16.49
C ASP A 129 -3.06 9.59 -15.38
N GLY A 130 -1.77 9.95 -15.41
CA GLY A 130 -1.11 10.68 -14.32
C GLY A 130 -0.85 9.83 -13.06
N THR A 131 -1.06 8.51 -13.14
CA THR A 131 -0.74 7.56 -12.09
C THR A 131 0.77 7.33 -12.04
N ARG A 132 1.33 7.26 -10.84
CA ARG A 132 2.76 7.01 -10.62
C ARG A 132 2.90 5.61 -10.04
N ILE A 133 3.69 4.78 -10.70
CA ILE A 133 4.01 3.41 -10.31
C ILE A 133 5.49 3.14 -10.56
#